data_AF-A0A9D3Y7H5-F1
#
_entry.id   AF-A0A9D3Y7H5-F1
#
_cell.length_a   1.000
_cell.length_b   1.000
_cell.length_c   1.000
_cell.angle_alpha   90.00
_cell.angle_beta   90.00
_cell.angle_gamma   90.00
#
_symmetry.space_group_name_H-M   'P 1'
#
loop_
_entity.id
_entity.type
_entity.pdbx_description
1 polymer ?
#
loop_
_entity_poly.entity_id
_entity_poly.type
_entity_poly.pdbx_seq_one_letter_code
_entity_poly.pdbx_strand_id
1 'polypeptide(L)' 'MFSECVNTHFGINCSGACGHCKLTSDRICDIISGECLHGCKTGYNGRRCDEGEVYR' A
#
# COMPACT_ATOMS: atom_id res chain seq x y z
N MET A 1 -4.59 12.12 16.02
CA MET A 1 -5.41 12.38 14.81
C MET A 1 -4.55 11.97 13.61
N PHE A 2 -4.76 10.78 13.03
CA PHE A 2 -4.04 10.31 11.83
C PHE A 2 -4.88 10.62 10.59
N SER A 3 -5.23 11.89 10.40
CA SER A 3 -6.16 12.31 9.35
C SER A 3 -5.40 12.68 8.08
N GLU A 4 -5.82 12.08 6.96
CA GLU A 4 -5.54 12.46 5.57
C GLU A 4 -4.11 12.25 5.04
N CYS A 5 -3.70 10.98 4.94
CA CYS A 5 -2.77 10.62 3.86
C CYS A 5 -3.53 10.39 2.57
N VAL A 6 -2.98 10.86 1.45
CA VAL A 6 -3.43 10.49 0.10
C VAL A 6 -3.54 8.97 0.06
N ASN A 7 -4.56 8.43 -0.61
CA ASN A 7 -4.84 6.98 -0.65
C ASN A 7 -3.64 6.09 -1.02
N THR A 8 -2.58 6.67 -1.57
CA THR A 8 -1.30 6.05 -1.95
C THR A 8 -0.19 6.13 -0.90
N HIS A 9 -0.43 6.69 0.30
CA HIS A 9 0.58 6.89 1.34
C HIS A 9 0.09 6.48 2.73
N PHE A 10 1.03 6.13 3.61
CA PHE A 10 0.81 5.69 4.98
C PHE A 10 1.93 6.19 5.91
N GLY A 11 1.73 5.99 7.21
CA GLY A 11 2.67 6.34 8.27
C GLY A 11 2.57 7.79 8.74
N ILE A 12 3.41 8.14 9.71
CA ILE A 12 3.48 9.49 10.27
C ILE A 12 3.90 10.46 9.14
N ASN A 13 3.16 11.56 8.96
CA ASN A 13 3.35 12.51 7.86
C ASN A 13 3.27 11.91 6.45
N CYS A 14 2.62 10.76 6.26
CA CYS A 14 2.46 10.14 4.93
C CYS A 14 3.80 9.85 4.23
N SER A 15 4.86 9.63 5.00
CA SER A 15 6.21 9.46 4.48
C SER A 15 6.43 8.09 3.81
N GLY A 16 5.54 7.13 4.05
CA GLY A 16 5.58 5.83 3.40
C GLY A 16 4.63 5.79 2.20
N ALA A 17 5.10 5.34 1.04
CA ALA A 17 4.23 5.04 -0.09
C ALA A 17 3.63 3.63 0.03
N CYS A 18 2.34 3.48 -0.29
CA CYS A 18 1.73 2.17 -0.51
C CYS A 18 2.46 1.46 -1.65
N GLY A 19 2.70 0.15 -1.52
CA GLY A 19 3.25 -0.64 -2.61
C GLY A 19 2.22 -0.93 -3.70
N HIS A 20 2.38 -2.04 -4.40
CA HIS A 20 1.54 -2.42 -5.54
C HIS A 20 0.23 -3.07 -5.09
N CYS A 21 -0.53 -2.42 -4.21
CA CYS A 21 -1.85 -2.88 -3.81
C CYS A 21 -2.86 -2.75 -4.97
N LYS A 22 -3.92 -3.54 -4.91
CA LYS A 22 -5.09 -3.34 -5.77
C LYS A 22 -5.75 -1.99 -5.46
N LEU A 23 -6.06 -1.23 -6.50
CA LEU A 23 -6.74 0.06 -6.40
C LEU A 23 -8.23 -0.18 -6.13
N THR A 24 -8.70 0.33 -5.01
CA THR A 24 -10.12 0.42 -4.62
C THR A 24 -10.46 1.88 -4.35
N SER A 25 -11.69 2.28 -4.65
CA SER A 25 -12.13 3.69 -4.67
C SER A 25 -11.90 4.43 -3.35
N ASP A 26 -11.84 3.72 -2.23
CA ASP A 26 -11.85 4.31 -0.89
C ASP A 26 -10.48 4.31 -0.22
N ARG A 27 -9.67 3.25 -0.42
CA ARG A 27 -8.31 3.13 0.16
C ARG A 27 -7.49 2.03 -0.51
N ILE A 28 -6.20 2.29 -0.71
CA ILE A 28 -5.26 1.39 -1.39
C ILE A 28 -4.47 0.55 -0.38
N CYS A 29 -3.98 1.19 0.68
CA CYS A 29 -3.33 0.53 1.81
C CYS A 29 -3.74 1.12 3.16
N ASP A 30 -3.44 0.40 4.23
CA ASP A 30 -3.65 0.84 5.60
C ASP A 30 -2.79 2.07 5.91
N ILE A 31 -3.40 3.10 6.46
CA ILE A 31 -2.77 4.38 6.80
C ILE A 31 -1.72 4.26 7.91
N ILE A 32 -1.82 3.26 8.79
CA ILE A 32 -0.88 3.09 9.91
C ILE A 32 0.26 2.17 9.47
N SER A 33 -0.08 1.00 8.96
CA SER A 33 0.87 -0.08 8.68
C SER A 33 1.36 -0.12 7.23
N GLY A 34 0.64 0.50 6.30
CA GLY A 34 0.93 0.43 4.87
C GLY A 34 0.55 -0.89 4.21
N GLU A 35 -0.19 -1.76 4.90
CA GLU A 35 -0.64 -3.07 4.40
C GLU A 35 -1.77 -2.94 3.38
N CYS A 36 -1.74 -3.76 2.34
CA CYS A 36 -2.73 -3.73 1.30
C CYS A 36 -3.99 -4.49 1.72
N LEU A 37 -5.08 -3.75 1.97
CA LEU A 37 -6.35 -4.30 2.47
C LEU A 37 -7.03 -5.24 1.45
N HIS A 38 -6.81 -5.01 0.15
CA HIS A 38 -7.41 -5.79 -0.95
C HIS A 38 -6.41 -6.74 -1.63
N GLY A 39 -5.23 -6.92 -1.04
CA GLY A 39 -4.15 -7.71 -1.61
C GLY A 39 -3.42 -7.01 -2.77
N CYS A 40 -2.53 -7.77 -3.40
CA CYS A 40 -1.56 -7.26 -4.37
C CYS A 40 -2.03 -7.31 -5.81
N LYS A 41 -1.50 -6.40 -6.64
CA LYS A 41 -1.49 -6.55 -8.09
C LYS A 41 -0.74 -7.83 -8.47
N THR A 42 -1.16 -8.44 -9.58
CA THR A 42 -0.50 -9.63 -10.13
C THR A 42 1.01 -9.39 -10.28
N GLY A 43 1.84 -10.32 -9.80
CA GLY A 43 3.31 -10.22 -9.83
C GLY A 43 3.94 -9.69 -8.55
N TYR A 44 3.15 -9.12 -7.64
CA TYR A 44 3.61 -8.60 -6.35
C TYR A 44 3.10 -9.45 -5.20
N ASN A 45 3.92 -9.59 -4.16
CA ASN A 45 3.67 -10.34 -2.94
C ASN A 45 4.11 -9.51 -1.72
N GLY A 46 3.95 -10.11 -0.54
CA GLY A 46 4.18 -9.42 0.72
C GLY A 46 2.95 -8.64 1.18
N ARG A 47 2.92 -8.27 2.46
CA ARG A 47 1.75 -7.61 3.07
C ARG A 47 1.51 -6.21 2.53
N ARG A 48 2.56 -5.56 2.04
CA ARG A 48 2.51 -4.22 1.46
C ARG A 48 2.68 -4.23 -0.06
N CYS A 49 2.70 -5.43 -0.67
CA CYS A 49 2.87 -5.61 -2.11
C CYS A 49 4.11 -4.91 -2.66
N ASP A 50 5.17 -4.89 -1.86
CA ASP A 50 6.51 -4.39 -2.15
C ASP A 50 7.47 -5.51 -2.55
N GLU A 51 7.05 -6.77 -2.44
CA GLU A 51 7.83 -7.96 -2.80
C GLU A 51 7.42 -8.50 -4.18
N GLY A 52 7.95 -7.90 -5.24
CA GLY A 52 7.83 -8.31 -6.64
C GLY A 52 8.36 -7.19 -7.53
N GLU A 53 9.08 -7.37 -8.63
CA GLU A 53 9.33 -8.52 -9.48
C GLU A 53 10.84 -8.88 -9.47
N VAL A 54 11.20 -10.03 -8.92
CA VAL A 54 12.53 -10.64 -9.16
C VAL A 54 12.29 -11.94 -9.92
N TYR A 55 11.90 -11.79 -11.18
CA TYR A 55 12.07 -12.83 -12.19
C TYR A 55 12.56 -12.17 -13.49
N ARG A 56 13.74 -11.56 -13.42
CA ARG A 56 14.62 -11.35 -14.58
C ARG A 56 16.06 -11.62 -14.18
#